data_AF-W9E975-F1
#
_entry.id   AF-W9E975-F1
#
_cell.length_a   1.000
_cell.length_b   1.000
_cell.length_c   1.000
_cell.angle_alpha   90.00
_cell.angle_beta   90.00
_cell.angle_gamma   90.00
#
_symmetry.space_group_name_H-M   'P 1'
#
loop_
_entity.id
_entity.type
_entity.pdbx_description
1 polymer ?
#
loop_
_entity_poly.entity_id
_entity_poly.type
_entity_poly.pdbx_seq_one_letter_code
_entity_poly.pdbx_strand_id
1 'polypeptide(L)'
;MVLEKHDYDYELKPYYEENKGKKPKKNRKLKNLAVIVFVGVLSITVLFRYALIYQKSVALSSVEAKASEIEKLNQQLEVQIASMSDLQRIEEIAKNQLGMVEPDKGQIVYMSVGKQNQVAEKKTDDENRNKTFLGRILGLLVR
;
A
#
# COMPACT_ATOMS: atom_id res chain seq x y z
N MET A 1 90.88 69.78 5.38
CA MET A 1 89.81 68.78 5.43
C MET A 1 88.78 69.16 4.39
N VAL A 2 88.86 68.52 3.22
CA VAL A 2 87.91 68.71 2.11
C VAL A 2 86.70 67.84 2.46
N LEU A 3 85.54 68.44 2.62
CA LEU A 3 84.29 67.71 2.84
C LEU A 3 83.83 67.16 1.50
N GLU A 4 84.16 65.89 1.27
CA GLU A 4 83.71 65.12 0.12
C GLU A 4 82.20 64.90 0.22
N LYS A 5 81.43 65.57 -0.64
CA LYS A 5 80.02 65.25 -0.84
C LYS A 5 79.96 63.94 -1.62
N HIS A 6 79.73 62.84 -0.91
CA HIS A 6 79.31 61.61 -1.55
C HIS A 6 77.84 61.76 -1.95
N ASP A 7 77.58 61.88 -3.25
CA ASP A 7 76.25 61.72 -3.81
C ASP A 7 75.86 60.25 -3.67
N TYR A 8 75.02 59.97 -2.67
CA TYR A 8 74.38 58.68 -2.53
C TYR A 8 73.17 58.64 -3.47
N ASP A 9 73.35 58.07 -4.65
CA ASP A 9 72.21 57.71 -5.50
C ASP A 9 71.54 56.45 -4.95
N TYR A 10 70.71 56.63 -3.92
CA TYR A 10 69.79 55.61 -3.46
C TYR A 10 68.61 55.51 -4.45
N GLU A 11 68.67 54.59 -5.40
CA GLU A 11 67.45 54.18 -6.09
C GLU A 11 66.58 53.34 -5.14
N LEU A 12 65.57 54.00 -4.58
CA LEU A 12 64.57 53.39 -3.71
C LEU A 12 63.75 52.39 -4.56
N LYS A 13 63.96 51.08 -4.32
CA LYS A 13 63.17 50.02 -4.95
C LYS A 13 61.68 50.28 -4.67
N PRO A 14 60.77 50.33 -5.66
CA PRO A 14 59.36 50.22 -5.34
C PRO A 14 59.17 48.85 -4.70
N TYR A 15 58.84 48.85 -3.40
CA TYR A 15 58.35 47.69 -2.69
C TYR A 15 57.08 47.24 -3.42
N TYR A 16 57.22 46.27 -4.32
CA TYR A 16 56.13 45.37 -4.63
C TYR A 16 55.70 44.71 -3.31
N GLU A 17 54.62 45.20 -2.72
CA GLU A 17 53.84 44.34 -1.84
C GLU A 17 53.33 43.21 -2.73
N GLU A 18 54.09 42.11 -2.78
CA GLU A 18 53.56 40.83 -3.22
C GLU A 18 52.40 40.56 -2.26
N ASN A 19 51.20 40.96 -2.70
CA ASN A 19 49.96 40.63 -2.07
C ASN A 19 49.85 39.11 -2.15
N LYS A 20 50.50 38.43 -1.19
CA LYS A 20 50.24 37.05 -0.85
C LYS A 20 48.82 37.06 -0.35
N GLY A 21 47.87 37.00 -1.29
CA GLY A 21 46.45 37.01 -1.03
C GLY A 21 46.22 36.05 0.11
N LYS A 22 45.81 36.58 1.26
CA LYS A 22 45.58 35.80 2.46
C LYS A 22 44.60 34.71 2.06
N LYS A 23 45.08 33.48 1.88
CA LYS A 23 44.23 32.35 1.50
C LYS A 23 43.06 32.35 2.48
N PRO A 24 41.80 32.33 2.01
CA PRO A 24 40.66 32.42 2.91
C PRO A 24 40.81 31.30 3.94
N LYS A 25 40.93 31.67 5.22
CA LYS A 25 41.00 30.71 6.32
C LYS A 25 39.68 29.94 6.27
N LYS A 26 39.72 28.73 5.70
CA LYS A 26 38.56 27.86 5.49
C LYS A 26 37.81 27.75 6.82
N ASN A 27 36.60 28.31 6.89
CA ASN A 27 35.77 28.34 8.09
C ASN A 27 35.33 26.93 8.47
N ARG A 28 36.21 26.15 9.11
CA ARG A 28 35.96 24.74 9.48
C ARG A 28 34.68 24.59 10.31
N LYS A 29 34.34 25.59 11.13
CA LYS A 29 33.11 25.64 11.94
C LYS A 29 31.82 25.60 11.09
N LEU A 30 31.79 26.33 9.97
CA LEU A 30 30.63 26.36 9.05
C LEU A 30 30.45 25.01 8.34
N LYS A 31 31.56 24.34 7.99
CA LYS A 31 31.51 23.00 7.38
C LYS A 31 30.96 21.95 8.35
N ASN A 32 31.41 21.98 9.60
CA ASN A 32 30.91 21.07 10.63
C ASN A 32 29.42 21.31 10.91
N LEU A 33 28.98 22.58 10.97
CA LEU A 33 27.57 22.91 11.12
C LEU A 33 26.73 22.40 9.94
N ALA A 34 27.21 22.57 8.71
CA ALA A 34 26.53 22.07 7.51
C ALA A 34 26.37 20.53 7.54
N VAL A 35 27.38 19.79 8.01
CA VAL A 35 27.30 18.32 8.16
C VAL A 35 26.25 17.93 9.21
N ILE A 36 26.22 18.61 10.36
CA ILE A 36 25.23 18.33 11.41
C ILE A 36 23.80 18.58 10.90
N VAL A 37 23.59 19.71 10.21
CA VAL A 37 22.28 20.02 9.62
C VAL A 37 21.92 18.99 8.56
N PHE A 38 22.87 18.58 7.71
CA PHE A 38 22.64 17.57 6.69
C PHE A 38 22.21 16.23 7.29
N VAL A 39 22.90 15.76 8.34
CA VAL A 39 22.50 14.55 9.07
C VAL A 39 21.13 14.70 9.71
N GLY A 40 20.83 15.88 10.30
CA GLY A 40 19.51 16.17 10.86
C GLY A 40 18.38 16.08 9.82
N VAL A 41 18.58 16.66 8.63
CA VAL A 41 17.62 16.60 7.52
C VAL A 41 17.43 15.16 7.05
N LEU A 42 18.50 14.37 6.95
CA LEU A 42 18.39 12.95 6.60
C LEU A 42 17.56 12.17 7.63
N SER A 43 17.81 12.37 8.92
CA SER A 43 17.05 11.73 10.00
C SER A 43 15.56 12.09 9.95
N ILE A 44 15.23 13.38 9.74
CA ILE A 44 13.84 13.85 9.61
C ILE A 44 13.18 13.22 8.38
N THR A 45 13.91 13.11 7.27
CA THR A 45 13.40 12.50 6.03
C THR A 45 13.02 11.04 6.24
N VAL A 46 13.83 10.28 6.97
CA VAL A 46 13.55 8.88 7.31
C VAL A 46 12.30 8.79 8.18
N LEU A 47 12.17 9.61 9.22
CA LEU A 47 10.99 9.65 10.07
C LEU A 47 9.71 10.02 9.30
N PHE A 48 9.80 10.99 8.38
CA PHE A 48 8.68 11.37 7.53
C PHE A 48 8.22 10.23 6.62
N ARG A 49 9.16 9.47 6.04
CA ARG A 49 8.84 8.26 5.27
C ARG A 49 8.14 7.21 6.13
N TYR A 50 8.62 6.97 7.36
CA TYR A 50 7.96 6.06 8.29
C TYR A 50 6.53 6.51 8.66
N ALA A 51 6.31 7.81 8.88
CA ALA A 51 4.97 8.34 9.14
C ALA A 51 4.01 8.12 7.96
N LEU A 52 4.49 8.30 6.72
CA LEU A 52 3.70 8.00 5.53
C LEU A 52 3.37 6.50 5.41
N ILE A 53 4.35 5.62 5.66
CA ILE A 53 4.13 4.16 5.65
C ILE A 53 3.10 3.78 6.71
N TYR A 54 3.19 4.35 7.90
CA TYR A 54 2.24 4.09 8.99
C TYR A 54 0.80 4.46 8.59
N GLN A 55 0.59 5.64 8.00
CA GLN A 55 -0.73 6.04 7.52
C GLN A 55 -1.28 5.06 6.47
N LYS A 56 -0.43 4.61 5.54
CA LYS A 56 -0.81 3.60 4.54
C LYS A 56 -1.13 2.25 5.18
N SER A 57 -0.36 1.83 6.19
CA SER A 57 -0.59 0.60 6.96
C SER A 57 -1.92 0.62 7.70
N VAL A 58 -2.25 1.73 8.35
CA VAL A 58 -3.55 1.91 9.03
C VAL A 58 -4.71 1.85 8.03
N ALA A 59 -4.57 2.55 6.90
CA ALA A 59 -5.58 2.50 5.84
C ALA A 59 -5.74 1.07 5.30
N LEU A 60 -4.64 0.37 5.04
CA LEU A 60 -4.65 -1.01 4.56
C LEU A 60 -5.32 -1.95 5.56
N SER A 61 -4.95 -1.87 6.84
CA SER A 61 -5.55 -2.65 7.92
C SER A 61 -7.06 -2.42 8.03
N SER A 62 -7.53 -1.18 7.84
CA SER A 62 -8.96 -0.87 7.85
C SER A 62 -9.71 -1.48 6.66
N VAL A 63 -9.07 -1.55 5.49
CA VAL A 63 -9.64 -2.16 4.28
C VAL A 63 -9.67 -3.68 4.41
N GLU A 64 -8.60 -4.29 4.93
CA GLU A 64 -8.55 -5.73 5.21
C GLU A 64 -9.60 -6.15 6.25
N ALA A 65 -9.79 -5.35 7.31
CA ALA A 65 -10.81 -5.61 8.31
C ALA A 65 -12.22 -5.62 7.70
N LYS A 66 -12.53 -4.64 6.83
CA LYS A 66 -13.82 -4.59 6.11
C LYS A 66 -14.00 -5.78 5.16
N ALA A 67 -12.94 -6.17 4.45
CA ALA A 67 -13.00 -7.34 3.56
C ALA A 67 -13.30 -8.62 4.34
N SER A 68 -12.62 -8.83 5.48
CA SER A 68 -12.88 -9.97 6.36
C SER A 68 -14.29 -9.96 6.95
N GLU A 69 -14.81 -8.78 7.31
CA GLU A 69 -16.19 -8.64 7.78
C GLU A 69 -17.20 -9.04 6.71
N ILE A 70 -17.03 -8.56 5.47
CA ILE A 70 -17.89 -8.92 4.34
C ILE A 70 -17.84 -10.43 4.05
N GLU A 71 -16.66 -11.03 4.11
CA GLU A 71 -16.49 -12.47 3.91
C GLU A 71 -17.22 -13.28 4.98
N LYS A 72 -17.09 -12.90 6.25
CA LYS A 72 -17.84 -13.52 7.36
C LYS A 72 -19.35 -13.37 7.17
N LEU A 73 -19.82 -12.18 6.79
CA LEU A 73 -21.23 -11.95 6.51
C LEU A 73 -21.72 -12.86 5.38
N ASN A 74 -20.98 -12.97 4.28
CA ASN A 74 -21.34 -13.87 3.18
C ASN A 74 -21.43 -15.33 3.65
N GLN A 75 -20.45 -15.82 4.40
CA GLN A 75 -20.49 -17.17 4.97
C GLN A 75 -21.70 -17.38 5.88
N GLN A 76 -22.03 -16.40 6.72
CA GLN A 76 -23.21 -16.45 7.58
C GLN A 76 -24.51 -16.45 6.78
N LEU A 77 -24.61 -15.67 5.70
CA LEU A 77 -25.77 -15.69 4.82
C LEU A 77 -25.91 -17.04 4.12
N GLU A 78 -24.81 -17.62 3.66
CA GLU A 78 -24.81 -18.94 3.00
C GLU A 78 -25.28 -20.05 3.94
N VAL A 79 -24.80 -20.05 5.20
CA VAL A 79 -25.28 -20.97 6.24
C VAL A 79 -26.75 -20.74 6.55
N GLN A 80 -27.21 -19.49 6.62
CA GLN A 80 -28.62 -19.18 6.83
C GLN A 80 -29.49 -19.71 5.70
N ILE A 81 -29.10 -19.51 4.44
CA ILE A 81 -29.81 -20.05 3.27
C ILE A 81 -29.88 -21.58 3.36
N ALA A 82 -28.75 -22.23 3.64
CA ALA A 82 -28.70 -23.69 3.79
C ALA A 82 -29.65 -24.18 4.90
N SER A 83 -29.67 -23.51 6.05
CA SER A 83 -30.59 -23.82 7.15
C SER A 83 -32.06 -23.56 6.81
N MET A 84 -32.37 -22.60 5.93
CA MET A 84 -33.75 -22.38 5.49
C MET A 84 -34.28 -23.54 4.65
N SER A 85 -33.41 -24.17 3.86
CA SER A 85 -33.72 -25.40 3.12
C SER A 85 -33.53 -26.68 3.93
N ASP A 86 -33.08 -26.58 5.18
CA ASP A 86 -32.83 -27.75 6.03
C ASP A 86 -34.15 -28.39 6.48
N LEU A 87 -34.28 -29.69 6.20
CA LEU A 87 -35.48 -30.48 6.48
C LEU A 87 -35.82 -30.48 7.97
N GLN A 88 -34.82 -30.53 8.86
CA GLN A 88 -35.07 -30.50 10.30
C GLN A 88 -35.72 -29.19 10.74
N ARG A 89 -35.25 -28.05 10.22
CA ARG A 89 -35.85 -26.74 10.52
C ARG A 89 -37.26 -26.63 9.96
N ILE A 90 -37.50 -27.14 8.74
CA ILE A 90 -38.84 -27.15 8.14
C ILE A 90 -39.78 -28.01 8.99
N GLU A 91 -39.35 -29.20 9.41
CA GLU A 91 -40.13 -30.09 10.27
C GLU A 91 -40.45 -29.45 11.64
N GLU A 92 -39.47 -28.79 12.26
CA GLU A 92 -39.66 -28.10 13.53
C GLU A 92 -40.71 -26.98 13.42
N ILE A 93 -40.63 -26.15 12.38
CA ILE A 93 -41.61 -25.09 12.14
C ILE A 93 -42.99 -25.69 11.84
N ALA A 94 -43.05 -26.74 11.00
CA ALA A 94 -44.29 -27.42 10.66
C ALA A 94 -44.99 -27.97 11.90
N LYS A 95 -44.28 -28.72 12.74
CA LYS A 95 -44.85 -29.34 13.95
C LYS A 95 -45.16 -28.32 15.05
N ASN A 96 -44.20 -27.44 15.37
CA ASN A 96 -44.28 -26.61 16.58
C ASN A 96 -44.96 -25.27 16.36
N GLN A 97 -44.87 -24.67 15.17
CA GLN A 97 -45.47 -23.35 14.89
C GLN A 97 -46.77 -23.47 14.10
N LEU A 98 -46.83 -24.40 13.15
CA LEU A 98 -48.00 -24.58 12.28
C LEU A 98 -48.94 -25.69 12.78
N GLY A 99 -48.54 -26.46 13.80
CA GLY A 99 -49.35 -27.54 14.36
C GLY A 99 -49.57 -28.71 13.39
N MET A 100 -48.71 -28.85 12.38
CA MET A 100 -48.78 -29.97 11.45
C MET A 100 -48.43 -31.28 12.15
N VAL A 101 -49.13 -32.35 11.77
CA VAL A 101 -48.86 -33.71 12.21
C VAL A 101 -48.43 -34.57 11.03
N GLU A 102 -47.65 -35.60 11.31
CA GLU A 102 -47.19 -36.52 10.28
C GLU A 102 -48.40 -37.28 9.68
N PRO A 103 -48.53 -37.35 8.34
CA PRO A 103 -49.69 -37.95 7.71
C PRO A 103 -49.71 -39.47 7.88
N ASP A 104 -50.90 -40.04 8.03
CA ASP A 104 -51.09 -41.48 8.04
C ASP A 104 -50.87 -42.09 6.65
N LYS A 105 -50.55 -43.39 6.60
CA LYS A 105 -50.23 -44.12 5.36
C LYS A 105 -51.30 -43.99 4.26
N GLY A 106 -52.57 -43.80 4.64
CA GLY A 106 -53.69 -43.62 3.71
C GLY A 106 -53.85 -42.21 3.14
N GLN A 107 -53.12 -41.21 3.66
CA GLN A 107 -53.20 -39.80 3.24
C GLN A 107 -52.08 -39.41 2.26
N ILE A 108 -51.22 -40.35 1.87
CA ILE A 108 -50.06 -40.11 1.00
C ILE A 108 -50.46 -40.33 -0.47
N VAL A 109 -50.29 -39.30 -1.31
CA VAL A 109 -50.50 -39.38 -2.75
C VAL A 109 -49.20 -39.06 -3.48
N TYR A 110 -48.72 -39.99 -4.31
CA TYR A 110 -47.50 -39.80 -5.10
C TYR A 110 -47.81 -39.05 -6.41
N MET A 111 -47.16 -37.92 -6.63
CA MET A 111 -47.28 -37.14 -7.86
C MET A 111 -45.95 -37.15 -8.64
N SER A 112 -46.02 -37.32 -9.96
CA SER A 112 -44.85 -37.22 -10.82
C SER A 112 -44.49 -35.74 -11.02
N VAL A 113 -43.35 -35.33 -10.46
CA VAL A 113 -42.79 -33.99 -10.68
C VAL A 113 -42.06 -34.01 -12.01
N GLY A 114 -42.56 -33.27 -13.00
CA GLY A 114 -41.92 -33.16 -14.32
C GLY A 114 -40.48 -32.62 -14.20
N LYS A 115 -39.63 -32.92 -15.21
CA LYS A 115 -38.18 -32.60 -15.22
C LYS A 115 -37.92 -31.19 -14.68
N GLN A 116 -37.30 -31.14 -13.50
CA GLN A 116 -36.91 -29.92 -12.82
C GLN A 116 -35.91 -29.17 -13.71
N ASN A 117 -36.22 -27.93 -14.08
CA ASN A 117 -35.34 -27.10 -14.88
C ASN A 117 -34.02 -26.94 -14.12
N GLN A 118 -32.98 -27.59 -14.64
CA GLN A 118 -31.62 -27.51 -14.16
C GLN A 118 -31.24 -26.04 -14.16
N VAL A 119 -31.04 -25.47 -12.97
CA VAL A 119 -30.53 -24.11 -12.80
C VAL A 119 -29.25 -24.03 -13.60
N ALA A 120 -29.21 -23.11 -14.57
CA ALA A 120 -28.15 -23.02 -15.56
C ALA A 120 -26.77 -23.08 -14.90
N GLU A 121 -26.03 -24.17 -15.14
CA GLU A 121 -24.61 -24.24 -14.88
C GLU A 121 -23.95 -23.08 -15.62
N LYS A 122 -23.49 -22.07 -14.89
CA LYS A 122 -22.57 -21.08 -15.43
C LYS A 122 -21.29 -21.84 -15.79
N LYS A 123 -21.12 -22.15 -17.07
CA LYS A 123 -19.83 -22.54 -17.61
C LYS A 123 -18.86 -21.38 -17.35
N THR A 124 -17.92 -21.59 -16.45
CA THR A 124 -16.88 -20.63 -16.14
C THR A 124 -15.95 -20.53 -17.35
N ASP A 125 -16.00 -19.39 -18.04
CA ASP A 125 -15.18 -19.02 -19.20
C ASP A 125 -13.78 -18.55 -18.73
N ASP A 126 -13.16 -19.30 -17.81
CA ASP A 126 -11.90 -18.92 -17.14
C ASP A 126 -10.69 -18.99 -18.08
N GLU A 127 -10.70 -19.88 -19.08
CA GLU A 127 -9.57 -20.05 -20.00
C GLU A 127 -9.40 -18.84 -20.94
N ASN A 128 -10.51 -18.23 -21.38
CA ASN A 128 -10.49 -17.13 -22.35
C ASN A 128 -10.15 -15.79 -21.69
N ARG A 129 -10.55 -15.61 -20.42
CA ARG A 129 -10.15 -14.45 -19.63
C ARG A 129 -8.63 -14.40 -19.43
N ASN A 130 -8.00 -15.51 -19.10
CA ASN A 130 -6.56 -15.52 -18.81
C ASN A 130 -5.71 -15.17 -20.04
N LYS A 131 -6.09 -15.65 -21.24
CA LYS A 131 -5.45 -15.28 -22.51
C LYS A 131 -5.59 -13.79 -22.83
N THR A 132 -6.77 -13.22 -22.57
CA THR A 132 -7.05 -11.79 -22.80
C THR A 132 -6.26 -10.89 -21.82
N PHE A 133 -6.11 -11.31 -20.56
CA PHE A 133 -5.34 -10.57 -19.57
C PHE A 133 -3.83 -10.59 -19.87
N LEU A 134 -3.26 -11.75 -20.21
CA LEU A 134 -1.85 -11.86 -20.57
C LEU A 134 -1.52 -11.05 -21.84
N GLY A 135 -2.41 -11.03 -22.83
CA GLY A 135 -2.24 -10.21 -24.04
C GLY A 135 -2.17 -8.71 -23.75
N ARG A 136 -2.95 -8.22 -22.77
CA ARG A 136 -2.92 -6.80 -22.35
C ARG A 136 -1.65 -6.44 -21.58
N ILE A 137 -1.14 -7.36 -20.75
CA ILE A 137 0.08 -7.16 -19.98
C ILE A 137 1.31 -7.15 -20.91
N LEU A 138 1.37 -8.08 -21.86
CA LEU A 138 2.44 -8.13 -22.86
C LEU A 138 2.45 -6.88 -23.77
N GLY A 139 1.28 -6.37 -24.14
CA GLY A 139 1.16 -5.15 -24.95
C GLY A 139 1.70 -3.88 -24.28
N LEU A 140 1.76 -3.82 -22.95
CA LEU A 140 2.32 -2.69 -22.21
C LEU A 140 3.85 -2.74 -22.07
N LEU A 141 4.46 -3.92 -22.25
CA LEU A 141 5.91 -4.10 -22.17
C LEU A 141 6.62 -3.87 -23.51
N VAL A 142 5.89 -3.87 -24.62
CA VAL A 142 6.39 -3.69 -25.99
C VAL A 142 6.09 -2.27 -26.52
N ARG A 143 5.82 -1.31 -25.63
CA ARG A 143 5.58 0.10 -25.96
C ARG A 143 6.66 1.00 -25.38
#